data_AF-A0A7C5LJS6-F1
#
_entry.id   AF-A0A7C5LJS6-F1
#
_cell.length_a   1.000
_cell.length_b   1.000
_cell.length_c   1.000
_cell.angle_alpha   90.00
_cell.angle_beta   90.00
_cell.angle_gamma   90.00
#
_symmetry.space_group_name_H-M   'P 1'
#
loop_
_entity.id
_entity.type
_entity.pdbx_description
1 polymer ?
#
loop_
_entity_poly.entity_id
_entity_poly.type
_entity_poly.pdbx_seq_one_letter_code
_entity_poly.pdbx_strand_id
1 'polypeptide(L)'
;MNFPKFWAKASNGGLTCWRWSNTSLEDAQRLANQALQQLADRVRISGWPTQRYGYADRPLREPVLQELADAVVTRNAYGCRVLNTAQVLFVDIDLPEPKPAGGGLFKKLFGKPERGNEPSPETTTLARIESWTRNKSNWGWRVYRTRAGLRLLATHALFQPGASETDVVFEELGSDPLYRRLCRAQKSFRARLTPKPWRCGLRPPEVRWPWTDPKAEAKFTSWEQQYLAASRNYATCALVKTLGNAQIHSAIAPLVSLHDEITRVGTSLPLA
;
A
#
# COMPACT_ATOMS: atom_id res chain seq x y z
N MET A 1 -0.37 9.43 -11.31
CA MET A 1 -0.75 8.00 -11.27
C MET A 1 -0.75 7.41 -12.67
N ASN A 2 -0.22 6.20 -12.86
CA ASN A 2 -0.25 5.50 -14.14
C ASN A 2 -0.73 4.06 -13.93
N PHE A 3 -1.98 3.79 -14.30
CA PHE A 3 -2.61 2.47 -14.26
C PHE A 3 -3.07 2.09 -15.67
N PRO A 4 -2.17 1.50 -16.49
CA PRO A 4 -2.50 1.16 -17.86
C PRO A 4 -3.65 0.16 -17.94
N LYS A 5 -4.58 0.40 -18.87
CA LYS A 5 -5.77 -0.45 -19.06
C LYS A 5 -5.42 -1.77 -19.73
N PHE A 6 -4.55 -1.75 -20.73
CA PHE A 6 -4.20 -2.92 -21.51
C PHE A 6 -2.82 -3.44 -21.14
N TRP A 7 -2.74 -4.75 -20.92
CA TRP A 7 -1.51 -5.44 -20.58
C TRP A 7 -1.45 -6.75 -21.34
N ALA A 8 -0.27 -7.09 -21.80
CA ALA A 8 -0.04 -8.33 -22.54
C ALA A 8 1.27 -8.98 -22.10
N LYS A 9 1.28 -10.31 -22.22
CA LYS A 9 2.45 -11.13 -21.94
C LYS A 9 2.91 -11.78 -23.24
N ALA A 10 4.20 -11.66 -23.52
CA ALA A 10 4.86 -12.47 -24.53
C ALA A 10 5.71 -13.54 -23.85
N SER A 11 5.80 -14.72 -24.46
CA SER A 11 6.65 -15.82 -24.00
C SER A 11 7.27 -16.60 -25.15
N ASN A 12 8.55 -16.93 -25.04
CA ASN A 12 9.27 -17.78 -25.99
C ASN A 12 10.49 -18.42 -25.30
N GLY A 13 10.70 -19.72 -25.48
CA GLY A 13 11.90 -20.41 -24.96
C GLY A 13 12.14 -20.23 -23.45
N GLY A 14 11.08 -20.22 -22.64
CA GLY A 14 11.16 -19.99 -21.18
C GLY A 14 11.31 -18.52 -20.77
N LEU A 15 11.58 -17.61 -21.70
CA LEU A 15 11.58 -16.17 -21.44
C LEU A 15 10.15 -15.64 -21.43
N THR A 16 9.87 -14.69 -20.53
CA THR A 16 8.58 -14.00 -20.52
C THR A 16 8.75 -12.50 -20.30
N CYS A 17 7.87 -11.71 -20.93
CA CYS A 17 7.88 -10.26 -20.79
C CYS A 17 6.45 -9.72 -20.75
N TRP A 18 6.17 -8.87 -19.76
CA TRP A 18 4.93 -8.10 -19.69
C TRP A 18 5.17 -6.68 -20.22
N ARG A 19 4.23 -6.20 -21.02
CA ARG A 19 4.12 -4.80 -21.44
C ARG A 19 2.68 -4.33 -21.37
N TRP A 20 2.50 -3.02 -21.50
CA TRP A 20 1.24 -2.35 -21.35
C TRP A 20 1.04 -1.30 -22.44
N SER A 21 -0.21 -0.93 -22.66
CA SER A 21 -0.61 0.18 -23.52
C SER A 21 -1.83 0.88 -22.91
N ASN A 22 -1.97 2.17 -23.20
CA ASN A 22 -3.19 2.93 -22.92
C ASN A 22 -4.16 2.93 -24.11
N THR A 23 -3.77 2.36 -25.25
CA THR A 23 -4.52 2.43 -26.51
C THR A 23 -5.32 1.15 -26.78
N SER A 24 -4.67 -0.01 -26.79
CA SER A 24 -5.35 -1.29 -27.07
C SER A 24 -4.57 -2.50 -26.55
N LEU A 25 -5.26 -3.65 -26.46
CA LEU A 25 -4.64 -4.94 -26.16
C LEU A 25 -3.64 -5.36 -27.25
N GLU A 26 -3.97 -5.09 -28.51
CA GLU A 26 -3.09 -5.39 -29.65
C GLU A 26 -1.77 -4.61 -29.55
N ASP A 27 -1.83 -3.32 -29.21
CA ASP A 27 -0.62 -2.52 -29.02
C ASP A 27 0.21 -3.01 -27.83
N ALA A 28 -0.44 -3.36 -26.72
CA ALA A 28 0.25 -3.97 -25.58
C ALA A 28 0.94 -5.29 -25.97
N GLN A 29 0.30 -6.13 -26.80
CA GLN A 29 0.86 -7.40 -27.29
C GLN A 29 2.05 -7.15 -28.22
N ARG A 30 1.93 -6.20 -29.14
CA ARG A 30 3.03 -5.78 -30.03
C ARG A 30 4.24 -5.34 -29.23
N LEU A 31 4.06 -4.48 -28.23
CA LEU A 31 5.12 -4.03 -27.32
C LEU A 31 5.73 -5.20 -26.52
N ALA A 32 4.90 -6.13 -26.03
CA ALA A 32 5.36 -7.30 -25.30
C ALA A 32 6.25 -8.20 -26.18
N ASN A 33 5.84 -8.44 -27.42
CA ASN A 33 6.59 -9.23 -28.40
C ASN A 33 7.94 -8.56 -28.74
N GLN A 34 7.94 -7.25 -29.01
CA GLN A 34 9.17 -6.48 -29.26
C GLN A 34 10.13 -6.55 -28.08
N ALA A 35 9.62 -6.38 -26.86
CA ALA A 35 10.44 -6.46 -25.65
C ALA A 35 11.00 -7.86 -25.38
N LEU A 36 10.26 -8.91 -25.75
CA LEU A 36 10.71 -10.29 -25.64
C LEU A 36 11.82 -10.60 -26.65
N GLN A 37 11.70 -10.12 -27.89
CA GLN A 37 12.74 -10.26 -28.91
C GLN A 37 14.05 -9.60 -28.44
N GLN A 38 13.98 -8.35 -27.98
CA GLN A 38 15.13 -7.64 -27.41
C GLN A 38 15.75 -8.39 -26.22
N LEU A 39 14.93 -9.02 -25.37
CA LEU A 39 15.42 -9.82 -24.25
C LEU A 39 16.13 -11.09 -24.74
N ALA A 40 15.55 -11.79 -25.72
CA ALA A 40 16.14 -13.00 -26.30
C ALA A 40 17.48 -12.69 -26.97
N ASP A 41 17.58 -11.57 -27.69
CA ASP A 41 18.82 -11.13 -28.32
C ASP A 41 19.90 -10.80 -27.28
N ARG A 42 19.54 -10.13 -26.18
CA ARG A 42 20.47 -9.88 -25.07
C ARG A 42 20.95 -11.18 -24.44
N VAL A 43 20.06 -12.12 -24.14
CA VAL A 43 20.44 -13.42 -23.56
C VAL A 43 21.40 -14.16 -24.48
N ARG A 44 21.19 -14.10 -25.80
CA ARG A 44 22.07 -14.68 -26.80
C ARG A 44 23.47 -14.05 -26.78
N ILE A 45 23.56 -12.74 -26.59
CA ILE A 45 24.82 -11.98 -26.57
C ILE A 45 25.56 -12.12 -25.23
N SER A 46 24.86 -11.99 -24.10
CA SER A 46 25.47 -11.88 -22.76
C SER A 46 25.38 -13.16 -21.92
N GLY A 47 24.76 -14.23 -22.42
CA GLY A 47 24.62 -15.54 -21.76
C GLY A 47 23.67 -15.57 -20.56
N TRP A 48 23.25 -14.41 -20.04
CA TRP A 48 22.38 -14.31 -18.86
C TRP A 48 21.27 -13.28 -19.03
N PRO A 49 20.03 -13.59 -18.58
CA PRO A 49 18.95 -12.61 -18.52
C PRO A 49 19.22 -11.61 -17.38
N THR A 50 19.78 -10.45 -17.71
CA THR A 50 19.93 -9.34 -16.76
C THR A 50 18.59 -8.61 -16.56
N GLN A 51 17.58 -9.29 -16.01
CA GLN A 51 16.36 -8.63 -15.54
C GLN A 51 16.42 -8.40 -14.04
N ARG A 52 17.23 -7.44 -13.59
CA ARG A 52 17.01 -6.78 -12.29
C ARG A 52 16.14 -5.55 -12.51
N TYR A 53 14.89 -5.75 -12.92
CA TYR A 53 13.92 -4.66 -12.94
C TYR A 53 13.37 -4.47 -11.52
N GLY A 54 13.54 -3.28 -10.95
CA GLY A 54 12.95 -2.94 -9.66
C GLY A 54 11.44 -2.81 -9.78
N TYR A 55 10.74 -3.10 -8.68
CA TYR A 55 9.30 -2.86 -8.53
C TYR A 55 8.88 -1.39 -8.79
N ALA A 56 9.86 -0.47 -8.81
CA ALA A 56 9.69 0.95 -9.05
C ALA A 56 9.78 1.36 -10.54
N ASP A 57 10.27 0.49 -11.44
CA ASP A 57 10.64 0.90 -12.81
C ASP A 57 9.51 0.73 -13.84
N ARG A 58 8.32 0.31 -13.40
CA ARG A 58 7.17 0.04 -14.27
C ARG A 58 5.87 0.47 -13.61
N PRO A 59 4.83 0.80 -14.40
CA PRO A 59 3.49 0.98 -13.87
C PRO A 59 3.03 -0.24 -13.09
N LEU A 60 2.18 0.01 -12.10
CA LEU A 60 1.61 -1.04 -11.29
C LEU A 60 0.68 -1.90 -12.14
N ARG A 61 0.93 -3.21 -12.10
CA ARG A 61 0.07 -4.20 -12.75
C ARG A 61 -1.08 -4.56 -11.81
N GLU A 62 -1.99 -3.61 -11.66
CA GLU A 62 -3.12 -3.66 -10.76
C GLU A 62 -4.39 -3.25 -11.54
N PRO A 63 -5.47 -4.05 -11.51
CA PRO A 63 -6.71 -3.65 -12.13
C PRO A 63 -7.33 -2.47 -11.37
N VAL A 64 -7.86 -1.51 -12.12
CA VAL A 64 -8.68 -0.41 -11.59
C VAL A 64 -10.06 -0.98 -11.26
N LEU A 65 -10.47 -0.84 -10.00
CA LEU A 65 -11.78 -1.27 -9.50
C LEU A 65 -12.79 -0.13 -9.49
N GLN A 66 -12.32 1.11 -9.31
CA GLN A 66 -13.14 2.30 -9.27
C GLN A 66 -12.28 3.52 -9.64
N GLU A 67 -12.78 4.34 -10.56
CA GLU A 67 -12.24 5.66 -10.88
C GLU A 67 -12.99 6.73 -10.09
N LEU A 68 -12.26 7.70 -9.55
CA LEU A 68 -12.76 8.90 -8.87
C LEU A 68 -12.10 10.12 -9.54
N ALA A 69 -12.59 11.33 -9.25
CA ALA A 69 -12.07 12.55 -9.88
C ALA A 69 -10.53 12.69 -9.79
N ASP A 70 -9.96 12.53 -8.58
CA ASP A 70 -8.51 12.70 -8.31
C ASP A 70 -7.85 11.45 -7.69
N ALA A 71 -8.53 10.30 -7.75
CA ALA A 71 -8.09 9.07 -7.13
C ALA A 71 -8.57 7.83 -7.90
N VAL A 72 -7.93 6.70 -7.67
CA VAL A 72 -8.38 5.40 -8.17
C VAL A 72 -8.25 4.34 -7.09
N VAL A 73 -9.26 3.48 -6.99
CA VAL A 73 -9.16 2.27 -6.17
C VAL A 73 -8.70 1.13 -7.06
N THR A 74 -7.57 0.51 -6.71
CA THR A 74 -7.00 -0.62 -7.45
C THR A 74 -6.97 -1.88 -6.59
N ARG A 75 -6.67 -3.01 -7.22
CA ARG A 75 -6.36 -4.26 -6.51
C ARG A 75 -4.87 -4.58 -6.61
N ASN A 76 -4.18 -4.61 -5.49
CA ASN A 76 -2.74 -4.93 -5.50
C ASN A 76 -2.47 -6.43 -5.71
N ALA A 77 -1.20 -6.80 -5.83
CA ALA A 77 -0.79 -8.19 -6.03
C ALA A 77 -1.12 -9.15 -4.87
N TYR A 78 -1.48 -8.63 -3.69
CA TYR A 78 -2.01 -9.43 -2.58
C TYR A 78 -3.52 -9.57 -2.61
N GLY A 79 -4.20 -8.90 -3.54
CA GLY A 79 -5.66 -8.83 -3.63
C GLY A 79 -6.32 -7.79 -2.74
N CYS A 80 -5.55 -6.96 -2.00
CA CYS A 80 -6.13 -5.86 -1.22
C CYS A 80 -6.63 -4.75 -2.15
N ARG A 81 -7.73 -4.09 -1.75
CA ARG A 81 -8.13 -2.81 -2.33
C ARG A 81 -7.18 -1.72 -1.82
N VAL A 82 -6.72 -0.85 -2.71
CA VAL A 82 -5.80 0.25 -2.41
C VAL A 82 -6.34 1.52 -3.02
N LEU A 83 -6.53 2.55 -2.20
CA LEU A 83 -6.76 3.91 -2.66
C LEU A 83 -5.43 4.50 -3.13
N ASN A 84 -5.39 4.99 -4.35
CA ASN A 84 -4.25 5.71 -4.91
C ASN A 84 -4.73 7.12 -5.20
N THR A 85 -4.01 8.12 -4.70
CA THR A 85 -4.36 9.53 -4.89
C THR A 85 -3.21 10.24 -5.58
N ALA A 86 -3.53 11.20 -6.45
CA ALA A 86 -2.50 12.05 -7.04
C ALA A 86 -1.92 13.00 -5.98
N GLN A 87 -2.75 13.49 -5.06
CA GLN A 87 -2.40 14.66 -4.25
C GLN A 87 -2.76 14.61 -2.76
N VAL A 88 -3.41 13.54 -2.27
CA VAL A 88 -3.79 13.43 -0.86
C VAL A 88 -2.74 12.65 -0.10
N LEU A 89 -1.96 13.36 0.71
CA LEU A 89 -0.82 12.81 1.44
C LEU A 89 -1.26 11.82 2.52
N PHE A 90 -0.74 10.60 2.38
CA PHE A 90 -0.74 9.58 3.43
C PHE A 90 0.69 9.33 3.91
N VAL A 91 0.86 9.19 5.22
CA VAL A 91 2.12 8.79 5.87
C VAL A 91 1.89 7.51 6.65
N ASP A 92 2.47 6.39 6.20
CA ASP A 92 2.48 5.13 6.95
C ASP A 92 3.76 5.07 7.81
N ILE A 93 3.57 4.86 9.12
CA ILE A 93 4.61 4.74 10.15
C ILE A 93 4.47 3.37 10.80
N ASP A 94 5.40 2.47 10.54
CA ASP A 94 5.40 1.16 11.21
C ASP A 94 5.88 1.30 12.65
N LEU A 95 5.16 0.67 13.58
CA LEU A 95 5.58 0.60 14.98
C LEU A 95 6.44 -0.64 15.19
N PRO A 96 7.42 -0.59 16.10
CA PRO A 96 8.21 -1.76 16.46
C PRO A 96 7.29 -2.91 16.88
N GLU A 97 7.46 -4.09 16.27
CA GLU A 97 6.77 -5.28 16.76
C GLU A 97 7.20 -5.56 18.20
N PRO A 98 6.26 -5.87 19.11
CA PRO A 98 6.63 -6.33 20.43
C PRO A 98 7.48 -7.59 20.25
N LYS A 99 8.76 -7.51 20.65
CA LYS A 99 9.67 -8.66 20.60
C LYS A 99 8.94 -9.84 21.25
N PRO A 100 8.77 -10.99 20.57
CA PRO A 100 8.21 -12.17 21.22
C PRO A 100 9.02 -12.41 22.49
N ALA A 101 8.34 -12.78 23.58
CA ALA A 101 8.98 -13.05 24.86
C ALA A 101 9.99 -14.21 24.68
N GLY A 102 11.22 -13.87 24.29
CA GLY A 102 12.28 -14.81 24.05
C GLY A 102 12.74 -15.39 25.38
N GLY A 103 12.61 -16.71 25.51
CA GLY A 103 13.24 -17.52 26.55
C GLY A 103 12.27 -18.54 27.11
N GLY A 104 12.56 -19.81 26.86
CA GLY A 104 11.76 -20.96 27.30
C GLY A 104 11.57 -21.06 28.82
N LEU A 105 11.00 -22.19 29.21
CA LEU A 105 10.53 -22.57 30.55
C LEU A 105 11.41 -22.13 31.74
N PHE A 106 12.71 -21.88 31.52
CA PHE A 106 13.70 -21.43 32.50
C PHE A 106 13.67 -19.95 32.89
N LYS A 107 12.96 -19.06 32.19
CA LYS A 107 12.88 -17.63 32.57
C LYS A 107 11.89 -17.31 33.69
N LYS A 108 11.03 -18.26 34.07
CA LYS A 108 10.08 -18.11 35.20
C LYS A 108 10.75 -18.12 36.57
N LEU A 109 12.02 -18.51 36.67
CA LEU A 109 12.75 -18.62 37.95
C LEU A 109 13.68 -17.45 38.26
N PHE A 110 13.95 -16.56 37.30
CA PHE A 110 14.71 -15.33 37.53
C PHE A 110 13.86 -14.15 37.06
N GLY A 111 13.03 -13.66 37.98
CA GLY A 111 12.19 -12.48 37.79
C GLY A 111 13.03 -11.31 37.29
N LYS A 112 12.84 -10.94 36.03
CA LYS A 112 13.20 -9.60 35.57
C LYS A 112 12.13 -8.63 36.06
N PRO A 113 12.50 -7.42 36.50
CA PRO A 113 11.54 -6.43 36.93
C PRO A 113 10.57 -6.15 35.77
N GLU A 114 9.29 -6.02 36.10
CA GLU A 114 8.26 -5.62 35.16
C GLU A 114 8.73 -4.42 34.35
N ARG A 115 8.47 -4.44 33.03
CA ARG A 115 8.55 -3.23 32.19
C ARG A 115 7.40 -2.28 32.55
N GLY A 116 7.31 -1.88 33.82
CA GLY A 116 6.34 -0.92 34.31
C GLY A 116 6.88 0.49 34.09
N ASN A 117 6.10 1.31 33.38
CA ASN A 117 6.24 2.76 33.15
C ASN A 117 6.85 3.28 31.85
N GLU A 118 7.37 2.45 30.94
CA GLU A 118 7.72 2.98 29.60
C GLU A 118 6.46 3.13 28.71
N PRO A 119 6.19 4.32 28.15
CA PRO A 119 5.06 4.50 27.25
C PRO A 119 5.20 3.58 26.04
N SER A 120 4.07 3.01 25.60
CA SER A 120 4.05 2.11 24.46
C SER A 120 4.65 2.79 23.21
N PRO A 121 5.20 2.03 22.23
CA PRO A 121 5.71 2.63 21.01
C PRO A 121 4.66 3.48 20.27
N GLU A 122 3.38 3.11 20.36
CA GLU A 122 2.26 3.88 19.83
C GLU A 122 2.12 5.23 20.54
N THR A 123 2.08 5.24 21.87
CA THR A 123 2.01 6.46 22.69
C THR A 123 3.17 7.40 22.41
N THR A 124 4.39 6.88 22.37
CA THR A 124 5.61 7.66 22.08
C THR A 124 5.56 8.26 20.67
N THR A 125 5.11 7.48 19.68
CA THR A 125 4.99 7.95 18.30
C THR A 125 3.89 9.01 18.14
N LEU A 126 2.73 8.83 18.80
CA LEU A 126 1.66 9.82 18.82
C LEU A 126 2.13 11.14 19.45
N ALA A 127 2.83 11.10 20.58
CA ALA A 127 3.39 12.29 21.21
C ALA A 127 4.36 13.04 20.28
N ARG A 128 5.18 12.32 19.50
CA ARG A 128 6.05 12.91 18.48
C ARG A 128 5.24 13.61 17.38
N ILE A 129 4.21 12.96 16.85
CA ILE A 129 3.33 13.52 15.80
C ILE A 129 2.63 14.78 16.33
N GLU A 130 2.15 14.76 17.57
CA GLU A 130 1.52 15.91 18.22
C GLU A 130 2.49 17.08 18.37
N SER A 131 3.70 16.82 18.85
CA SER A 131 4.75 17.83 18.97
C SER A 131 5.10 18.44 17.62
N TRP A 132 5.27 17.60 16.59
CA TRP A 132 5.52 18.03 15.22
C TRP A 132 4.39 18.92 14.69
N THR A 133 3.13 18.54 14.93
CA THR A 133 1.95 19.28 14.45
C THR A 133 1.81 20.62 15.17
N ARG A 134 2.13 20.70 16.47
CA ARG A 134 2.12 21.99 17.21
C ARG A 134 3.12 23.00 16.62
N ASN A 135 4.28 22.54 16.17
CA ASN A 135 5.30 23.38 15.53
C ASN A 135 4.95 23.76 14.08
N LYS A 136 3.88 23.19 13.52
CA LYS A 136 3.40 23.42 12.16
C LYS A 136 1.88 23.59 12.15
N SER A 137 1.38 24.59 12.87
CA SER A 137 -0.05 24.77 13.19
C SER A 137 -1.02 24.81 12.00
N ASN A 138 -0.55 25.17 10.80
CA ASN A 138 -1.36 25.11 9.57
C ASN A 138 -1.70 23.68 9.14
N TRP A 139 -0.96 22.68 9.61
CA TRP A 139 -1.17 21.28 9.26
C TRP A 139 -2.35 20.69 10.00
N GLY A 140 -3.23 20.03 9.25
CA GLY A 140 -4.32 19.19 9.76
C GLY A 140 -4.08 17.72 9.46
N TRP A 141 -4.33 16.86 10.44
CA TRP A 141 -4.17 15.41 10.33
C TRP A 141 -5.37 14.64 10.86
N ARG A 142 -5.70 13.54 10.17
CA ARG A 142 -6.38 12.39 10.78
C ARG A 142 -5.36 11.28 10.99
N VAL A 143 -5.26 10.80 12.22
CA VAL A 143 -4.31 9.76 12.63
C VAL A 143 -5.09 8.48 12.92
N TYR A 144 -4.71 7.40 12.25
CA TYR A 144 -5.34 6.10 12.35
C TYR A 144 -4.37 5.06 12.88
N ARG A 145 -4.84 4.20 13.78
CA ARG A 145 -4.17 2.97 14.17
C ARG A 145 -4.45 1.89 13.13
N THR A 146 -3.41 1.33 12.53
CA THR A 146 -3.48 0.14 11.69
C THR A 146 -2.99 -1.07 12.48
N ARG A 147 -3.04 -2.28 11.92
CA ARG A 147 -2.49 -3.47 12.60
C ARG A 147 -0.96 -3.47 12.78
N ALA A 148 -0.19 -2.77 11.92
CA ALA A 148 1.28 -2.70 12.01
C ALA A 148 1.80 -1.40 12.64
N GLY A 149 1.10 -0.29 12.45
CA GLY A 149 1.56 1.00 12.97
C GLY A 149 0.50 2.07 12.88
N LEU A 150 0.91 3.30 12.58
CA LEU A 150 0.04 4.45 12.38
C LEU A 150 -0.03 4.82 10.90
N ARG A 151 -1.19 5.35 10.49
CA ARG A 151 -1.38 6.02 9.20
C ARG A 151 -1.85 7.43 9.48
N LEU A 152 -1.22 8.42 8.88
CA LEU A 152 -1.67 9.79 8.91
C LEU A 152 -2.23 10.16 7.53
N LEU A 153 -3.31 10.93 7.51
CA LEU A 153 -3.92 11.52 6.32
C LEU A 153 -3.92 13.04 6.51
N ALA A 154 -3.21 13.78 5.65
CA ALA A 154 -3.18 15.24 5.69
C ALA A 154 -4.51 15.80 5.17
N THR A 155 -5.20 16.61 5.96
CA THR A 155 -6.55 17.08 5.64
C THR A 155 -6.62 18.50 5.11
N HIS A 156 -5.64 19.33 5.42
CA HIS A 156 -5.68 20.78 5.23
C HIS A 156 -5.27 21.24 3.80
N ALA A 157 -4.44 20.48 3.09
CA ALA A 157 -3.87 20.87 1.80
C ALA A 157 -3.56 19.67 0.89
N LEU A 158 -3.38 19.96 -0.40
CA LEU A 158 -2.95 19.01 -1.42
C LEU A 158 -1.41 19.02 -1.55
N PHE A 159 -0.83 17.86 -1.85
CA PHE A 159 0.61 17.65 -1.91
C PHE A 159 1.02 16.94 -3.19
N GLN A 160 2.27 17.10 -3.62
CA GLN A 160 2.79 16.41 -4.80
C GLN A 160 3.73 15.28 -4.39
N PRO A 161 3.49 14.02 -4.82
CA PRO A 161 4.42 12.92 -4.59
C PRO A 161 5.81 13.23 -5.15
N GLY A 162 6.83 13.22 -4.29
CA GLY A 162 8.22 13.52 -4.67
C GLY A 162 8.59 15.01 -4.66
N ALA A 163 7.70 15.90 -4.22
CA ALA A 163 8.09 17.27 -3.89
C ALA A 163 8.90 17.33 -2.59
N SER A 164 9.82 18.29 -2.48
CA SER A 164 10.71 18.43 -1.33
C SER A 164 9.96 18.54 0.01
N GLU A 165 8.84 19.26 0.04
CA GLU A 165 8.01 19.38 1.25
C GLU A 165 7.47 18.02 1.72
N THR A 166 7.02 17.18 0.79
CA THR A 166 6.54 15.82 1.11
C THR A 166 7.68 14.94 1.64
N ASP A 167 8.88 15.05 1.06
CA ASP A 167 10.04 14.30 1.51
C ASP A 167 10.48 14.69 2.93
N VAL A 168 10.47 15.99 3.25
CA VAL A 168 10.74 16.51 4.60
C VAL A 168 9.72 15.94 5.60
N VAL A 169 8.44 15.98 5.27
CA VAL A 169 7.37 15.45 6.14
C VAL A 169 7.55 13.95 6.38
N PHE A 170 7.85 13.18 5.33
CA PHE A 170 8.12 11.75 5.47
C PHE A 170 9.33 11.45 6.35
N GLU A 171 10.39 12.24 6.26
CA GLU A 171 11.59 12.07 7.07
C GLU A 171 11.33 12.42 8.54
N GLU A 172 10.78 13.60 8.81
CA GLU A 172 10.53 14.10 10.15
C GLU A 172 9.51 13.24 10.92
N LEU A 173 8.49 12.71 10.22
CA LEU A 173 7.47 11.84 10.84
C LEU A 173 7.88 10.36 10.85
N GLY A 174 8.98 9.98 10.19
CA GLY A 174 9.50 8.62 10.18
C GLY A 174 8.66 7.65 9.36
N SER A 175 8.29 8.04 8.14
CA SER A 175 7.56 7.18 7.19
C SER A 175 8.41 6.00 6.71
N ASP A 176 7.76 4.87 6.42
CA ASP A 176 8.39 3.67 5.87
C ASP A 176 9.24 3.97 4.61
N PRO A 177 10.55 3.63 4.58
CA PRO A 177 11.42 3.90 3.44
C PRO A 177 10.95 3.26 2.12
N LEU A 178 10.32 2.08 2.17
CA LEU A 178 9.79 1.44 0.97
C LEU A 178 8.60 2.25 0.43
N TYR A 179 7.67 2.64 1.29
CA TYR A 179 6.53 3.49 0.96
C TYR A 179 6.96 4.80 0.30
N ARG A 180 7.96 5.50 0.89
CA ARG A 180 8.54 6.73 0.31
C ARG A 180 9.03 6.52 -1.12
N ARG A 181 9.80 5.45 -1.34
CA ARG A 181 10.33 5.09 -2.68
C ARG A 181 9.21 4.81 -3.67
N LEU A 182 8.18 4.07 -3.25
CA LEU A 182 7.04 3.75 -4.10
C LEU A 182 6.22 4.99 -4.46
N CYS A 183 5.99 5.90 -3.51
CA CYS A 183 5.25 7.13 -3.76
C CYS A 183 5.91 7.97 -4.86
N ARG A 184 7.24 8.13 -4.79
CA ARG A 184 8.02 8.86 -5.80
C ARG A 184 7.97 8.16 -7.16
N ALA A 185 8.22 6.85 -7.19
CA ALA A 185 8.24 6.09 -8.44
C ALA A 185 6.87 6.06 -9.14
N GLN A 186 5.80 5.93 -8.37
CA GLN A 186 4.42 5.77 -8.88
C GLN A 186 3.70 7.11 -9.06
N LYS A 187 4.31 8.21 -8.60
CA LYS A 187 3.73 9.56 -8.60
C LYS A 187 2.31 9.54 -8.01
N SER A 188 2.21 8.95 -6.82
CA SER A 188 0.95 8.75 -6.10
C SER A 188 1.16 8.48 -4.62
N PHE A 189 0.25 8.93 -3.76
CA PHE A 189 0.12 8.41 -2.40
C PHE A 189 -0.82 7.22 -2.37
N ARG A 190 -0.58 6.26 -1.47
CA ARG A 190 -1.30 4.99 -1.47
C ARG A 190 -1.75 4.60 -0.07
N ALA A 191 -3.03 4.30 0.08
CA ALA A 191 -3.61 3.80 1.32
C ALA A 191 -4.32 2.47 1.08
N ARG A 192 -3.90 1.42 1.77
CA ARG A 192 -4.60 0.13 1.72
C ARG A 192 -5.97 0.27 2.41
N LEU A 193 -7.03 -0.12 1.72
CA LEU A 193 -8.42 -0.01 2.18
C LEU A 193 -8.97 -1.30 2.81
N THR A 194 -8.40 -2.45 2.47
CA THR A 194 -8.79 -3.75 3.03
C THR A 194 -7.60 -4.48 3.67
N PRO A 195 -7.83 -5.37 4.65
CA PRO A 195 -6.76 -6.07 5.36
C PRO A 195 -5.83 -6.88 4.45
N LYS A 196 -4.61 -7.15 4.91
CA LYS A 196 -3.73 -8.12 4.24
C LYS A 196 -4.34 -9.53 4.41
N PRO A 197 -4.44 -10.38 3.36
CA PRO A 197 -5.11 -11.68 3.45
C PRO A 197 -4.63 -12.55 4.61
N TRP A 198 -3.32 -12.56 4.88
CA TRP A 198 -2.74 -13.37 5.95
C TRP A 198 -3.11 -12.92 7.36
N ARG A 199 -3.54 -11.67 7.53
CA ARG A 199 -4.09 -11.19 8.80
C ARG A 199 -5.55 -11.59 9.00
N CYS A 200 -6.19 -12.07 7.93
CA CYS A 200 -7.51 -12.71 7.95
C CYS A 200 -7.42 -14.24 7.82
N GLY A 201 -6.23 -14.84 8.02
CA GLY A 201 -6.05 -16.29 7.94
C GLY A 201 -5.95 -16.89 6.53
N LEU A 202 -5.78 -16.06 5.50
CA LEU A 202 -5.71 -16.52 4.11
C LEU A 202 -4.33 -16.30 3.48
N ARG A 203 -3.96 -17.16 2.55
CA ARG A 203 -2.79 -16.92 1.70
C ARG A 203 -3.12 -15.87 0.61
N PRO A 204 -2.12 -15.12 0.11
CA PRO A 204 -2.29 -14.29 -1.08
C PRO A 204 -2.76 -15.13 -2.30
N PRO A 205 -3.36 -14.50 -3.32
CA PRO A 205 -3.83 -15.22 -4.50
C PRO A 205 -2.64 -15.82 -5.26
N GLU A 206 -2.79 -17.05 -5.73
CA GLU A 206 -1.76 -17.75 -6.50
C GLU A 206 -1.64 -17.21 -7.94
N VAL A 207 -2.68 -16.54 -8.41
CA VAL A 207 -2.77 -15.94 -9.75
C VAL A 207 -2.78 -14.43 -9.62
N ARG A 208 -2.27 -13.74 -10.65
CA ARG A 208 -2.16 -12.28 -10.67
C ARG A 208 -2.76 -11.73 -11.94
N TRP A 209 -3.39 -10.58 -11.82
CA TRP A 209 -3.89 -9.84 -12.96
C TRP A 209 -2.71 -9.31 -13.81
N PRO A 210 -2.86 -9.22 -15.15
CA PRO A 210 -3.98 -9.73 -15.96
C PRO A 210 -4.04 -11.25 -15.97
N TRP A 211 -5.28 -11.76 -16.05
CA TRP A 211 -5.52 -13.19 -16.14
C TRP A 211 -4.96 -13.74 -17.45
N THR A 212 -4.23 -14.84 -17.37
CA THR A 212 -3.64 -15.49 -18.56
C THR A 212 -4.67 -16.24 -19.38
N ASP A 213 -5.75 -16.67 -18.73
CA ASP A 213 -6.81 -17.50 -19.27
C ASP A 213 -8.04 -17.45 -18.33
N PRO A 214 -9.21 -17.93 -18.78
CA PRO A 214 -10.43 -17.95 -17.96
C PRO A 214 -10.32 -18.80 -16.68
N LYS A 215 -9.44 -19.80 -16.63
CA LYS A 215 -9.24 -20.64 -15.44
C LYS A 215 -8.51 -19.86 -14.34
N ALA A 216 -7.52 -19.04 -14.71
CA ALA A 216 -6.85 -18.13 -13.80
C ALA A 216 -7.83 -17.09 -13.23
N GLU A 217 -8.70 -16.54 -14.07
CA GLU A 217 -9.77 -15.63 -13.62
C GLU A 217 -10.72 -16.32 -12.62
N ALA A 218 -11.27 -17.49 -12.97
CA ALA A 218 -12.16 -18.23 -12.07
C ALA A 218 -11.51 -18.57 -10.73
N LYS A 219 -10.23 -18.96 -10.75
CA LYS A 219 -9.44 -19.22 -9.54
C LYS A 219 -9.29 -17.96 -8.68
N PHE A 220 -9.04 -16.82 -9.30
CA PHE A 220 -8.99 -15.54 -8.60
C PHE A 220 -10.34 -15.18 -7.97
N THR A 221 -11.43 -15.31 -8.73
CA THR A 221 -12.78 -15.00 -8.27
C THR A 221 -13.17 -15.84 -7.06
N SER A 222 -12.86 -17.15 -7.08
CA SER A 222 -13.09 -18.03 -5.92
C SER A 222 -12.28 -17.59 -4.69
N TRP A 223 -11.00 -17.25 -4.88
CA TRP A 223 -10.16 -16.72 -3.80
C TRP A 223 -10.69 -15.38 -3.27
N GLU A 224 -11.12 -14.48 -4.15
CA GLU A 224 -11.63 -13.16 -3.78
C GLU A 224 -12.90 -13.28 -2.93
N GLN A 225 -13.83 -14.17 -3.29
CA GLN A 225 -15.04 -14.41 -2.49
C GLN A 225 -14.69 -14.85 -1.06
N GLN A 226 -13.74 -15.77 -0.91
CA GLN A 226 -13.24 -16.22 0.41
C GLN A 226 -12.58 -15.07 1.17
N TYR A 227 -11.76 -14.27 0.48
CA TYR A 227 -11.09 -13.12 1.07
C TYR A 227 -12.06 -12.02 1.53
N LEU A 228 -13.07 -11.69 0.72
CA LEU A 228 -14.10 -10.73 1.08
C LEU A 228 -14.99 -11.26 2.22
N ALA A 229 -15.21 -12.57 2.31
CA ALA A 229 -15.89 -13.18 3.46
C ALA A 229 -15.04 -13.07 4.75
N ALA A 230 -13.76 -13.44 4.70
CA ALA A 230 -12.89 -13.40 5.88
C ALA A 230 -12.60 -11.97 6.36
N SER A 231 -12.38 -11.03 5.44
CA SER A 231 -12.09 -9.63 5.77
C SER A 231 -13.26 -8.88 6.39
N ARG A 232 -14.50 -9.38 6.26
CA ARG A 232 -15.68 -8.80 6.92
C ARG A 232 -15.63 -8.84 8.45
N ASN A 233 -14.70 -9.57 9.05
CA ASN A 233 -14.56 -9.62 10.51
C ASN A 233 -13.54 -8.62 11.05
N TYR A 234 -12.99 -7.74 10.20
CA TYR A 234 -11.90 -6.85 10.58
C TYR A 234 -12.12 -5.42 10.07
N ALA A 235 -11.54 -4.46 10.78
CA ALA A 235 -11.28 -3.12 10.29
C ALA A 235 -9.82 -3.03 9.82
N THR A 236 -9.56 -2.21 8.80
CA THR A 236 -8.17 -2.00 8.32
C THR A 236 -7.44 -1.00 9.21
N CYS A 237 -8.17 -0.01 9.72
CA CYS A 237 -7.67 0.96 10.69
C CYS A 237 -8.79 1.53 11.56
N ALA A 238 -8.41 2.10 12.70
CA ALA A 238 -9.30 2.85 13.58
C ALA A 238 -8.78 4.28 13.73
N LEU A 239 -9.65 5.29 13.67
CA LEU A 239 -9.27 6.68 13.95
C LEU A 239 -8.92 6.81 15.43
N VAL A 240 -7.72 7.31 15.73
CA VAL A 240 -7.26 7.52 17.11
C VAL A 240 -7.17 8.99 17.48
N LYS A 241 -6.88 9.87 16.52
CA LYS A 241 -6.78 11.31 16.79
C LYS A 241 -7.02 12.16 15.54
N THR A 242 -7.56 13.36 15.75
CA THR A 242 -7.53 14.45 14.77
C THR A 242 -6.67 15.56 15.37
N LEU A 243 -5.71 16.09 14.60
CA LEU A 243 -4.69 17.01 15.10
C LEU A 243 -4.56 18.25 14.22
N GLY A 244 -4.22 19.38 14.85
CA GLY A 244 -3.88 20.62 14.16
C GLY A 244 -5.09 21.30 13.51
N ASN A 245 -4.92 21.77 12.28
CA ASN A 245 -5.95 22.48 11.53
C ASN A 245 -7.19 21.59 11.32
N ALA A 246 -8.33 22.03 11.87
CA ALA A 246 -9.61 21.32 11.80
C ALA A 246 -10.29 21.43 10.42
N GLN A 247 -9.89 22.39 9.59
CA GLN A 247 -10.47 22.55 8.26
C GLN A 247 -9.98 21.44 7.34
N ILE A 248 -10.94 20.73 6.74
CA ILE A 248 -10.66 19.72 5.72
C ILE A 248 -10.84 20.39 4.35
N HIS A 249 -9.80 20.29 3.52
CA HIS A 249 -9.84 20.76 2.14
C HIS A 249 -10.97 20.04 1.37
N SER A 250 -11.74 20.78 0.58
CA SER A 250 -12.94 20.27 -0.11
C SER A 250 -12.66 19.05 -1.00
N ALA A 251 -11.55 19.06 -1.74
CA ALA A 251 -11.13 17.91 -2.57
C ALA A 251 -10.72 16.66 -1.74
N ILE A 252 -10.41 16.82 -0.45
CA ILE A 252 -9.96 15.73 0.42
C ILE A 252 -11.13 15.09 1.16
N ALA A 253 -12.16 15.87 1.51
CA ALA A 253 -13.31 15.38 2.29
C ALA A 253 -13.98 14.11 1.70
N PRO A 254 -14.28 14.02 0.39
CA PRO A 254 -14.84 12.78 -0.18
C PRO A 254 -13.92 11.57 -0.04
N LEU A 255 -12.61 11.78 -0.14
CA LEU A 255 -11.63 10.69 0.00
C LEU A 255 -11.46 10.25 1.45
N VAL A 256 -11.62 11.15 2.42
CA VAL A 256 -11.69 10.80 3.85
C VAL A 256 -12.90 9.91 4.09
N SER A 257 -14.10 10.31 3.62
CA SER A 257 -15.32 9.51 3.78
C SER A 257 -15.18 8.12 3.15
N LEU A 258 -14.70 8.05 1.90
CA LEU A 258 -14.46 6.79 1.20
C LEU A 258 -13.44 5.90 1.93
N HIS A 259 -12.34 6.49 2.41
CA HIS A 259 -11.33 5.78 3.17
C HIS A 259 -11.93 5.19 4.44
N ASP A 260 -12.62 6.01 5.24
CA ASP A 260 -13.14 5.62 6.54
C ASP A 260 -14.24 4.56 6.42
N GLU A 261 -15.12 4.69 5.41
CA GLU A 261 -16.15 3.70 5.10
C GLU A 261 -15.53 2.34 4.76
N ILE A 262 -14.62 2.28 3.79
CA ILE A 262 -14.08 0.99 3.31
C ILE A 262 -13.15 0.36 4.35
N THR A 263 -12.38 1.19 5.09
CA THR A 263 -11.50 0.71 6.17
C THR A 263 -12.25 0.38 7.46
N ARG A 264 -13.53 0.73 7.54
CA ARG A 264 -14.44 0.47 8.68
C ARG A 264 -14.06 1.20 9.96
N VAL A 265 -13.59 2.43 9.79
CA VAL A 265 -13.39 3.36 10.90
C VAL A 265 -14.72 3.56 11.64
N GLY A 266 -14.67 3.56 12.97
CA GLY A 266 -15.84 3.70 13.84
C GLY A 266 -16.49 2.37 14.25
N THR A 267 -16.06 1.24 13.70
CA THR A 267 -16.49 -0.09 14.17
C THR A 267 -15.64 -0.58 15.34
N SER A 268 -16.16 -1.54 16.12
CA SER A 268 -15.42 -2.24 17.17
C SER A 268 -14.68 -3.48 16.68
N LEU A 269 -14.51 -3.64 15.36
CA LEU A 269 -13.86 -4.80 14.78
C LEU A 269 -12.35 -4.80 15.10
N PRO A 270 -11.74 -5.98 15.30
CA PRO A 270 -10.30 -6.07 15.45
C PRO A 270 -9.57 -5.60 14.19
N LEU A 271 -8.36 -5.08 14.36
CA LEU A 271 -7.54 -4.58 13.24
C LEU A 271 -6.84 -5.71 12.50
N ALA A 272 -6.84 -5.64 11.16
CA ALA A 272 -6.06 -6.50 10.26
C ALA A 272 -5.54 -5.72 9.04
#